data_AF-A0AAE0FBB9-F1
#
_entry.id   AF-A0AAE0FBB9-F1
#
_cell.length_a   1.000
_cell.length_b   1.000
_cell.length_c   1.000
_cell.angle_alpha   90.00
_cell.angle_beta   90.00
_cell.angle_gamma   90.00
#
_symmetry.space_group_name_H-M   'P 1'
#
loop_
_entity.id
_entity.type
_entity.pdbx_description
1 polymer ?
#
loop_
_entity_poly.entity_id
_entity_poly.type
_entity_poly.pdbx_seq_one_letter_code
_entity_poly.pdbx_strand_id
1 'polypeptide(L)'
;MENIFLAWILIWFPQLAAGSGCTTPLQVTGAVQKIDGGNWFLVRRVRPGNHWHPSTDNLAGTEPVYGHCDANYSAAATFGIPFSTFFYDQFLFTSGDLSEYAVVNVGEVYDEPMSSVWRVTTDQSKWGFQGEMQVSSLSTVPYNVTWYLREGKPEDPILSTGNVGDYKPATYVYAEASATNFAQDLASLSGANVFIRKKHGAALSMTPSQIPPPV
;
A
#
# COMPACT_ATOMS: atom_id res chain seq x y z
N MET A 1 -21.71 45.48 7.88
CA MET A 1 -20.74 45.04 8.91
C MET A 1 -21.43 43.95 9.70
N GLU A 2 -21.06 42.69 9.47
CA GLU A 2 -21.09 41.62 10.46
C GLU A 2 -20.41 40.40 9.83
N ASN A 3 -19.21 40.09 10.32
CA ASN A 3 -18.34 39.00 9.89
C ASN A 3 -18.71 37.75 10.69
N ILE A 4 -19.10 36.68 10.00
CA ILE A 4 -19.27 35.36 10.61
C ILE A 4 -17.94 34.62 10.43
N PHE A 5 -17.12 34.58 11.49
CA PHE A 5 -15.90 33.79 11.52
C PHE A 5 -16.26 32.30 11.62
N LEU A 6 -15.94 31.55 10.56
CA LEU A 6 -15.91 30.09 10.60
C LEU A 6 -14.73 29.65 11.47
N ALA A 7 -15.05 28.99 12.59
CA ALA A 7 -14.08 28.33 13.44
C ALA A 7 -13.52 27.10 12.71
N TRP A 8 -12.26 27.19 12.29
CA TRP A 8 -11.53 26.04 11.80
C TRP A 8 -11.23 25.11 12.98
N ILE A 9 -11.82 23.91 12.96
CA ILE A 9 -11.43 22.81 13.84
C ILE A 9 -10.00 22.42 13.45
N LEU A 10 -9.03 22.85 14.24
CA LEU A 10 -7.67 22.32 14.22
C LEU A 10 -7.74 20.89 14.77
N ILE A 11 -7.87 19.92 13.86
CA ILE A 11 -7.71 18.51 14.19
C ILE A 11 -6.23 18.34 14.55
N TRP A 12 -5.97 18.05 15.83
CA TRP A 12 -4.63 17.76 16.33
C TRP A 12 -4.17 16.43 15.74
N PHE A 13 -3.32 16.49 14.71
CA PHE A 13 -2.54 15.33 14.30
C PHE A 13 -1.37 15.20 15.29
N PRO A 14 -1.20 14.05 15.96
CA PRO A 14 0.06 13.81 16.62
C PRO A 14 1.12 13.77 15.52
N GLN A 15 2.02 14.76 15.51
CA GLN A 15 3.25 14.70 14.75
C GLN A 15 3.98 13.42 15.21
N LEU A 16 3.84 12.35 14.45
CA LEU A 16 4.60 11.12 14.67
C LEU A 16 6.07 11.52 14.53
N ALA A 17 6.81 11.34 15.61
CA ALA A 17 8.24 11.61 15.63
C ALA A 17 8.88 10.88 14.45
N ALA A 18 9.64 11.62 13.63
CA ALA A 18 10.39 11.06 12.51
C ALA A 18 11.26 9.91 13.03
N GLY A 19 10.85 8.67 12.73
CA GLY A 19 11.60 7.48 13.06
C GLY A 19 12.94 7.57 12.35
N SER A 20 14.03 7.58 13.11
CA SER A 20 15.37 7.48 12.59
C SER A 20 15.51 6.20 11.76
N GLY A 21 15.82 6.33 10.46
CA GLY A 21 16.66 5.34 9.78
C GLY A 21 16.31 4.98 8.34
N CYS A 22 15.05 4.72 7.99
CA CYS A 22 14.75 4.12 6.69
C CYS A 22 14.13 5.12 5.72
N THR A 23 14.97 5.63 4.83
CA THR A 23 14.57 6.46 3.68
C THR A 23 14.57 5.66 2.36
N THR A 24 14.86 4.35 2.43
CA THR A 24 14.96 3.47 1.28
C THR A 24 14.16 2.18 1.50
N PRO A 25 13.49 1.64 0.47
CA PRO A 25 12.86 0.32 0.51
C PRO A 25 13.81 -0.76 1.04
N LEU A 26 13.30 -1.64 1.90
CA LEU A 26 14.14 -2.62 2.59
C LEU A 26 14.30 -3.88 1.76
N GLN A 27 15.55 -4.29 1.56
CA GLN A 27 15.88 -5.63 1.08
C GLN A 27 15.40 -6.66 2.10
N VAL A 28 14.67 -7.67 1.65
CA VAL A 28 14.19 -8.76 2.49
C VAL A 28 14.67 -10.11 1.97
N THR A 29 14.80 -11.09 2.86
CA THR A 29 15.21 -12.46 2.50
C THR A 29 14.11 -13.45 2.87
N GLY A 30 14.12 -14.66 2.30
CA GLY A 30 13.25 -15.75 2.75
C GLY A 30 12.11 -16.07 1.78
N ALA A 31 10.99 -16.55 2.33
CA ALA A 31 9.90 -17.13 1.53
C ALA A 31 9.24 -16.12 0.57
N VAL A 32 9.18 -14.85 0.95
CA VAL A 32 8.66 -13.78 0.08
C VAL A 32 9.44 -13.68 -1.24
N GLN A 33 10.74 -14.00 -1.24
CA GLN A 33 11.58 -13.97 -2.45
C GLN A 33 11.29 -15.13 -3.42
N LYS A 34 10.42 -16.08 -3.03
CA LYS A 34 9.93 -17.15 -3.92
C LYS A 34 8.65 -16.76 -4.66
N ILE A 35 7.99 -15.66 -4.27
CA ILE A 35 6.74 -15.21 -4.89
C ILE A 35 7.05 -14.53 -6.22
N ASP A 36 6.48 -15.06 -7.31
CA ASP A 36 6.55 -14.53 -8.67
C ASP A 36 7.97 -14.10 -9.12
N GLY A 37 9.01 -14.87 -8.73
CA GLY A 37 10.40 -14.60 -9.12
C GLY A 37 11.17 -13.62 -8.22
N GLY A 38 10.59 -13.13 -7.13
CA GLY A 38 11.31 -12.38 -6.09
C GLY A 38 11.68 -10.94 -6.47
N ASN A 39 12.82 -10.47 -5.96
CA ASN A 39 13.30 -9.09 -6.01
C ASN A 39 12.35 -8.08 -5.33
N TRP A 40 11.67 -8.53 -4.28
CA TRP A 40 10.74 -7.71 -3.52
C TRP A 40 11.46 -6.89 -2.45
N PHE A 41 11.04 -5.63 -2.29
CA PHE A 41 11.53 -4.72 -1.27
C PHE A 41 10.37 -4.25 -0.40
N LEU A 42 10.51 -4.35 0.91
CA LEU A 42 9.47 -3.99 1.86
C LEU A 42 9.40 -2.46 2.04
N VAL A 43 8.20 -1.91 1.91
CA VAL A 43 7.95 -0.47 2.06
C VAL A 43 6.91 -0.13 3.11
N ARG A 44 5.96 -1.04 3.39
CA ARG A 44 5.01 -0.88 4.50
C ARG A 44 4.77 -2.19 5.22
N ARG A 45 4.58 -2.09 6.53
CA ARG A 45 4.17 -3.21 7.38
C ARG A 45 3.11 -2.74 8.37
N VAL A 46 2.12 -3.59 8.61
CA VAL A 46 1.21 -3.47 9.73
C VAL A 46 1.26 -4.74 10.57
N ARG A 47 1.41 -4.58 11.89
CA ARG A 47 1.43 -5.71 12.84
C ARG A 47 0.04 -6.38 12.92
N PRO A 48 -0.06 -7.61 13.44
CA PRO A 48 -1.36 -8.22 13.72
C PRO A 48 -2.21 -7.33 14.62
N GLY A 49 -3.50 -7.19 14.31
CA GLY A 49 -4.40 -6.29 15.02
C GLY A 49 -5.69 -6.04 14.25
N ASN A 50 -6.29 -4.88 14.48
CA ASN A 50 -7.59 -4.46 13.94
C ASN A 50 -7.52 -3.09 13.23
N HIS A 51 -6.31 -2.61 12.92
CA HIS A 51 -6.09 -1.34 12.25
C HIS A 51 -5.15 -1.55 11.07
N TRP A 52 -5.52 -0.98 9.93
CA TRP A 52 -4.70 -0.92 8.73
C TRP A 52 -3.58 0.13 8.83
N HIS A 53 -2.88 0.39 7.71
CA HIS A 53 -1.80 1.37 7.68
C HIS A 53 -2.28 2.78 8.09
N PRO A 54 -1.51 3.54 8.88
CA PRO A 54 -1.83 4.93 9.20
C PRO A 54 -1.72 5.90 8.03
N SER A 55 -1.09 5.50 6.92
CA SER A 55 -0.93 6.31 5.71
C SER A 55 -2.28 6.74 5.15
N THR A 56 -2.29 7.89 4.46
CA THR A 56 -3.48 8.44 3.79
C THR A 56 -3.14 8.96 2.38
N ASP A 57 -2.05 8.44 1.82
CA ASP A 57 -1.53 8.86 0.53
C ASP A 57 -2.09 8.04 -0.63
N ASN A 58 -3.17 7.30 -0.38
CA ASN A 58 -3.85 6.42 -1.32
C ASN A 58 -2.89 5.41 -1.96
N LEU A 59 -1.86 4.93 -1.25
CA LEU A 59 -0.78 4.06 -1.71
C LEU A 59 0.28 4.76 -2.59
N ALA A 60 0.28 6.09 -2.72
CA ALA A 60 1.22 6.82 -3.59
C ALA A 60 2.69 6.68 -3.17
N GLY A 61 2.93 6.33 -1.90
CA GLY A 61 4.27 6.29 -1.33
C GLY A 61 4.85 7.67 -1.07
N THR A 62 4.01 8.68 -0.88
CA THR A 62 4.39 10.06 -0.53
C THR A 62 4.32 10.33 0.98
N GLU A 63 3.65 9.47 1.74
CA GLU A 63 3.59 9.59 3.21
C GLU A 63 5.01 9.59 3.79
N PRO A 64 5.37 10.56 4.66
CA PRO A 64 6.63 10.54 5.40
C PRO A 64 6.83 9.26 6.20
N VAL A 65 8.08 8.96 6.56
CA VAL A 65 8.40 7.78 7.38
C VAL A 65 7.58 7.81 8.68
N TYR A 66 6.94 6.68 9.00
CA TYR A 66 6.28 6.46 10.29
C TYR A 66 6.68 5.11 10.88
N GLY A 67 6.67 5.02 12.21
CA GLY A 67 7.06 3.82 12.95
C GLY A 67 8.58 3.54 12.92
N HIS A 68 8.96 2.36 13.39
CA HIS A 68 10.33 1.85 13.29
C HIS A 68 10.38 0.75 12.23
N CYS A 69 11.13 1.01 11.17
CA CYS A 69 11.32 0.09 10.06
C CYS A 69 12.15 -1.14 10.46
N ASP A 70 11.75 -2.31 9.97
CA ASP A 70 12.44 -3.58 10.17
C ASP A 70 12.32 -4.41 8.89
N ALA A 71 13.43 -4.99 8.41
CA ALA A 71 13.43 -5.85 7.23
C ALA A 71 12.74 -7.20 7.49
N ASN A 72 12.51 -7.56 8.76
CA ASN A 72 11.67 -8.69 9.11
C ASN A 72 10.18 -8.36 8.85
N TYR A 73 9.67 -8.82 7.71
CA TYR A 73 8.27 -8.69 7.30
C TYR A 73 7.28 -9.50 8.16
N SER A 74 7.70 -10.09 9.27
CA SER A 74 6.85 -10.71 10.30
C SER A 74 7.01 -10.08 11.69
N ALA A 75 7.83 -9.02 11.85
CA ALA A 75 8.05 -8.33 13.12
C ALA A 75 6.77 -7.76 13.73
N ALA A 76 6.65 -7.64 15.05
CA ALA A 76 5.50 -6.99 15.70
C ALA A 76 5.51 -5.45 15.58
N ALA A 77 5.75 -4.92 14.39
CA ALA A 77 5.93 -3.50 14.09
C ALA A 77 4.91 -3.01 13.04
N THR A 78 4.54 -1.73 13.12
CA THR A 78 3.81 -1.02 12.07
C THR A 78 4.68 0.13 11.60
N PHE A 79 4.98 0.19 10.32
CA PHE A 79 5.80 1.23 9.72
C PHE A 79 5.50 1.45 8.24
N GLY A 80 5.99 2.57 7.72
CA GLY A 80 5.98 2.89 6.31
C GLY A 80 7.21 3.72 5.93
N ILE A 81 7.70 3.51 4.73
CA ILE A 81 8.84 4.21 4.13
C ILE A 81 8.33 4.88 2.85
N PRO A 82 8.66 6.15 2.58
CA PRO A 82 8.35 6.78 1.31
C PRO A 82 8.98 6.02 0.14
N PHE A 83 8.21 5.78 -0.91
CA PHE A 83 8.67 5.05 -2.10
C PHE A 83 8.32 5.72 -3.42
N SER A 84 7.63 6.86 -3.39
CA SER A 84 7.25 7.66 -4.57
C SER A 84 8.43 8.14 -5.42
N THR A 85 9.65 8.18 -4.87
CA THR A 85 10.86 8.63 -5.58
C THR A 85 11.62 7.51 -6.30
N PHE A 86 11.18 6.26 -6.16
CA PHE A 86 11.83 5.06 -6.72
C PHE A 86 11.12 4.57 -7.98
N PHE A 87 11.87 3.97 -8.90
CA PHE A 87 11.31 3.30 -10.06
C PHE A 87 10.87 1.87 -9.74
N TYR A 88 9.57 1.65 -9.63
CA TYR A 88 8.94 0.32 -9.52
C TYR A 88 7.81 0.21 -10.55
N ASP A 89 7.42 -1.01 -10.90
CA ASP A 89 6.30 -1.28 -11.81
C ASP A 89 5.31 -2.29 -11.26
N GLN A 90 5.60 -2.88 -10.10
CA GLN A 90 4.72 -3.81 -9.43
C GLN A 90 4.68 -3.63 -7.92
N PHE A 91 3.49 -3.87 -7.37
CA PHE A 91 3.26 -4.11 -5.97
C PHE A 91 3.12 -5.61 -5.70
N LEU A 92 3.53 -6.00 -4.50
CA LEU A 92 3.13 -7.24 -3.86
C LEU A 92 2.50 -6.89 -2.51
N PHE A 93 1.25 -7.25 -2.33
CA PHE A 93 0.56 -7.20 -1.04
C PHE A 93 0.54 -8.59 -0.44
N THR A 94 0.83 -8.74 0.85
CA THR A 94 0.78 -10.04 1.51
C THR A 94 0.18 -9.94 2.89
N SER A 95 -0.35 -11.06 3.38
CA SER A 95 -0.43 -11.29 4.82
C SER A 95 0.96 -11.39 5.45
N GLY A 96 1.04 -11.24 6.77
CA GLY A 96 2.28 -11.40 7.52
C GLY A 96 2.83 -12.83 7.51
N ASP A 97 1.96 -13.82 7.40
CA ASP A 97 2.33 -15.24 7.28
C ASP A 97 2.53 -15.71 5.82
N LEU A 98 2.35 -14.81 4.85
CA LEU A 98 2.43 -15.04 3.40
C LEU A 98 1.42 -16.06 2.84
N SER A 99 0.42 -16.49 3.60
CA SER A 99 -0.64 -17.38 3.12
C SER A 99 -1.54 -16.71 2.07
N GLU A 100 -1.62 -15.37 2.11
CA GLU A 100 -2.38 -14.55 1.19
C GLU A 100 -1.43 -13.56 0.51
N TYR A 101 -1.55 -13.46 -0.81
CA TYR A 101 -0.73 -12.54 -1.58
C TYR A 101 -1.41 -12.09 -2.87
N ALA A 102 -1.05 -10.90 -3.33
CA ALA A 102 -1.55 -10.28 -4.55
C ALA A 102 -0.43 -9.51 -5.25
N VAL A 103 -0.11 -9.88 -6.49
CA VAL A 103 0.84 -9.19 -7.36
C VAL A 103 0.06 -8.36 -8.38
N VAL A 104 0.36 -7.07 -8.43
CA VAL A 104 -0.39 -6.09 -9.21
C VAL A 104 0.58 -5.16 -9.94
N ASN A 105 0.31 -4.84 -11.20
CA ASN A 105 1.06 -3.81 -11.91
C ASN A 105 0.64 -2.42 -11.41
N VAL A 106 1.58 -1.48 -11.31
CA VAL A 106 1.28 -0.12 -10.84
C VAL A 106 0.20 0.55 -11.71
N GLY A 107 0.21 0.31 -13.02
CA GLY A 107 -0.80 0.83 -13.97
C GLY A 107 -2.23 0.30 -13.75
N GLU A 108 -2.41 -0.73 -12.92
CA GLU A 108 -3.76 -1.18 -12.54
C GLU A 108 -4.33 -0.34 -11.39
N VAL A 109 -3.47 0.17 -10.51
CA VAL A 109 -3.86 1.01 -9.36
C VAL A 109 -3.89 2.50 -9.75
N TYR A 110 -3.03 2.90 -10.68
CA TYR A 110 -2.87 4.28 -11.14
C TYR A 110 -3.07 4.36 -12.66
N ASP A 111 -3.64 5.45 -13.17
CA ASP A 111 -3.72 5.66 -14.62
C ASP A 111 -2.32 5.81 -15.27
N GLU A 112 -1.34 6.24 -14.48
CA GLU A 112 0.06 6.43 -14.90
C GLU A 112 0.98 6.15 -13.69
N PRO A 113 2.13 5.45 -13.86
CA PRO A 113 3.10 5.32 -12.78
C PRO A 113 3.56 6.70 -12.32
N MET A 114 3.53 6.96 -11.00
CA MET A 114 3.94 8.25 -10.40
C MET A 114 3.04 9.44 -10.74
N SER A 115 1.82 9.20 -11.22
CA SER A 115 0.82 10.24 -11.43
C SER A 115 -0.07 10.45 -10.20
N SER A 116 -0.40 11.71 -9.93
CA SER A 116 -1.44 12.12 -8.97
C SER A 116 -2.86 11.96 -9.53
N VAL A 117 -3.00 11.42 -10.75
CA VAL A 117 -4.27 11.09 -11.39
C VAL A 117 -4.59 9.62 -11.09
N TRP A 118 -5.44 9.49 -10.09
CA TRP A 118 -5.96 8.24 -9.57
C TRP A 118 -7.08 7.70 -10.47
N ARG A 119 -7.21 6.36 -10.60
CA ARG A 119 -8.40 5.70 -11.18
C ARG A 119 -9.58 5.78 -10.22
N VAL A 120 -10.00 7.00 -9.90
CA VAL A 120 -11.10 7.24 -8.97
C VAL A 120 -12.41 6.98 -9.68
N THR A 121 -13.25 6.18 -9.03
CA THR A 121 -14.66 6.14 -9.38
C THR A 121 -15.36 7.35 -8.75
N THR A 122 -15.77 8.31 -9.57
CA THR A 122 -16.64 9.43 -9.17
C THR A 122 -18.12 9.04 -9.18
N ASP A 123 -18.45 7.91 -9.81
CA ASP A 123 -19.78 7.34 -9.84
C ASP A 123 -20.01 6.49 -8.59
N GLN A 124 -20.66 7.07 -7.58
CA GLN A 124 -21.01 6.37 -6.34
C GLN A 124 -21.96 5.17 -6.56
N SER A 125 -22.54 4.99 -7.75
CA SER A 125 -23.27 3.74 -8.08
C SER A 125 -22.33 2.58 -8.42
N LYS A 126 -21.05 2.87 -8.67
CA LYS A 126 -19.97 1.93 -8.96
C LYS A 126 -18.84 2.15 -7.97
N TRP A 127 -19.02 1.67 -6.74
CA TRP A 127 -18.06 1.84 -5.65
C TRP A 127 -16.68 1.23 -5.89
N GLY A 128 -16.49 0.45 -6.96
CA GLY A 128 -15.19 -0.14 -7.30
C GLY A 128 -14.73 0.09 -8.73
N PHE A 129 -13.41 -0.02 -8.90
CA PHE A 129 -12.74 -0.04 -10.19
C PHE A 129 -12.28 -1.46 -10.53
N GLN A 130 -12.24 -1.80 -11.81
CA GLN A 130 -11.70 -3.07 -12.28
C GLN A 130 -10.19 -2.93 -12.51
N GLY A 131 -9.43 -3.80 -11.85
CA GLY A 131 -8.00 -4.00 -12.12
C GLY A 131 -7.73 -5.44 -12.53
N GLU A 132 -6.56 -5.67 -13.12
CA GLU A 132 -6.06 -7.01 -13.43
C GLU A 132 -5.07 -7.49 -12.36
N MET A 133 -5.46 -8.50 -11.59
CA MET A 133 -4.54 -9.25 -10.75
C MET A 133 -3.60 -10.06 -11.64
N GLN A 134 -2.29 -9.96 -11.44
CA GLN A 134 -1.31 -10.71 -12.23
C GLN A 134 -1.17 -12.15 -11.70
N VAL A 135 -0.97 -12.28 -10.39
CA VAL A 135 -0.84 -13.55 -9.65
C VAL A 135 -1.33 -13.30 -8.23
N SER A 136 -1.99 -14.29 -7.61
CA SER A 136 -2.37 -14.25 -6.20
C SER A 136 -2.35 -15.62 -5.55
N SER A 137 -2.65 -15.67 -4.26
CA SER A 137 -2.96 -16.91 -3.54
C SER A 137 -4.16 -17.69 -4.12
N LEU A 138 -5.06 -17.02 -4.86
CA LEU A 138 -6.23 -17.65 -5.48
C LEU A 138 -5.97 -18.19 -6.88
N SER A 139 -5.05 -17.57 -7.64
CA SER A 139 -4.79 -17.94 -9.02
C SER A 139 -3.36 -17.63 -9.43
N THR A 140 -2.75 -18.58 -10.15
CA THR A 140 -1.43 -18.42 -10.77
C THR A 140 -1.49 -17.80 -12.17
N VAL A 141 -2.69 -17.54 -12.69
CA VAL A 141 -2.93 -16.85 -13.96
C VAL A 141 -3.68 -15.53 -13.74
N PRO A 142 -3.51 -14.53 -14.60
CA PRO A 142 -4.18 -13.24 -14.44
C PRO A 142 -5.70 -13.33 -14.43
N TYR A 143 -6.35 -12.46 -13.66
CA TYR A 143 -7.81 -12.34 -13.59
C TYR A 143 -8.26 -10.95 -13.19
N ASN A 144 -9.50 -10.61 -13.57
CA ASN A 144 -10.10 -9.32 -13.22
C ASN A 144 -10.64 -9.33 -11.80
N VAL A 145 -10.44 -8.22 -11.11
CA VAL A 145 -10.86 -8.01 -9.74
C VAL A 145 -11.41 -6.60 -9.58
N THR A 146 -12.42 -6.46 -8.72
CA THR A 146 -12.99 -5.16 -8.35
C THR A 146 -12.44 -4.70 -7.01
N TRP A 147 -11.75 -3.57 -6.98
CA TRP A 147 -11.21 -2.94 -5.77
C TRP A 147 -11.84 -1.57 -5.53
N TYR A 148 -11.67 -1.00 -4.34
CA TYR A 148 -12.20 0.33 -4.03
C TYR A 148 -11.09 1.38 -4.05
N LEU A 149 -11.33 2.45 -4.81
CA LEU A 149 -10.55 3.69 -4.83
C LEU A 149 -11.53 4.86 -5.05
N ARG A 150 -12.22 5.21 -3.98
CA ARG A 150 -13.41 6.07 -3.97
C ARG A 150 -13.01 7.47 -3.53
N GLU A 151 -13.55 8.47 -4.22
CA GLU A 151 -13.26 9.87 -3.89
C GLU A 151 -13.67 10.21 -2.46
N GLY A 152 -12.76 10.86 -1.72
CA GLY A 152 -13.01 11.31 -0.35
C GLY A 152 -13.15 10.19 0.69
N LYS A 153 -12.74 8.95 0.37
CA LYS A 153 -12.65 7.84 1.32
C LYS A 153 -11.22 7.68 1.82
N PRO A 154 -10.91 8.10 3.06
CA PRO A 154 -9.54 8.06 3.57
C PRO A 154 -9.02 6.63 3.75
N GLU A 155 -9.89 5.63 3.90
CA GLU A 155 -9.51 4.22 4.02
C GLU A 155 -9.07 3.56 2.70
N ASP A 156 -9.29 4.24 1.57
CA ASP A 156 -8.97 3.72 0.24
C ASP A 156 -7.49 3.99 -0.13
N PRO A 157 -6.88 3.21 -1.05
CA PRO A 157 -7.48 2.08 -1.73
C PRO A 157 -7.72 0.90 -0.80
N ILE A 158 -8.80 0.15 -1.04
CA ILE A 158 -9.05 -1.15 -0.41
C ILE A 158 -8.79 -2.22 -1.45
N LEU A 159 -7.81 -3.08 -1.18
CA LEU A 159 -7.40 -4.18 -2.06
C LEU A 159 -7.66 -5.52 -1.39
N SER A 160 -8.08 -6.49 -2.19
CA SER A 160 -8.31 -7.87 -1.79
C SER A 160 -7.88 -8.85 -2.86
N THR A 161 -7.69 -10.12 -2.50
CA THR A 161 -7.35 -11.18 -3.46
C THR A 161 -8.50 -11.46 -4.42
N GLY A 162 -9.76 -11.25 -4.04
CA GLY A 162 -10.94 -11.29 -4.92
C GLY A 162 -11.65 -9.93 -4.99
N ASN A 163 -12.88 -9.87 -5.49
CA ASN A 163 -13.61 -8.60 -5.50
C ASN A 163 -13.86 -8.14 -4.06
N VAL A 164 -13.69 -6.84 -3.82
CA VAL A 164 -14.09 -6.22 -2.56
C VAL A 164 -15.59 -6.38 -2.39
N GLY A 165 -16.00 -6.82 -1.20
CA GLY A 165 -17.41 -7.07 -0.86
C GLY A 165 -17.91 -8.49 -1.16
N ASP A 166 -17.18 -9.30 -1.94
CA ASP A 166 -17.51 -10.73 -2.07
C ASP A 166 -17.19 -11.45 -0.75
N TYR A 167 -18.21 -12.01 -0.11
CA TYR A 167 -18.03 -12.74 1.15
C TYR A 167 -17.39 -14.10 0.89
N LYS A 168 -16.05 -14.17 0.98
CA LYS A 168 -15.18 -15.34 0.67
C LYS A 168 -15.29 -15.80 -0.80
N PRO A 169 -14.17 -16.06 -1.50
CA PRO A 169 -12.81 -16.26 -0.99
C PRO A 169 -11.92 -15.01 -0.96
N ALA A 170 -12.47 -13.80 -1.15
CA ALA A 170 -11.67 -12.58 -1.10
C ALA A 170 -11.11 -12.34 0.32
N THR A 171 -9.79 -12.21 0.41
CA THR A 171 -9.07 -11.80 1.63
C THR A 171 -8.52 -10.39 1.42
N TYR A 172 -8.75 -9.50 2.37
CA TYR A 172 -8.25 -8.12 2.29
C TYR A 172 -6.74 -8.08 2.56
N VAL A 173 -6.01 -7.40 1.69
CA VAL A 173 -4.54 -7.33 1.73
C VAL A 173 -4.01 -5.90 1.86
N TYR A 174 -4.88 -4.90 1.74
CA TYR A 174 -4.51 -3.50 1.91
C TYR A 174 -5.70 -2.60 2.22
N ALA A 175 -5.50 -1.64 3.14
CA ALA A 175 -6.30 -0.42 3.30
C ALA A 175 -5.48 0.64 4.05
N GLU A 176 -6.04 1.85 4.17
CA GLU A 176 -5.38 3.05 4.71
C GLU A 176 -6.10 3.67 5.93
N ALA A 177 -5.65 4.83 6.37
CA ALA A 177 -6.24 5.66 7.44
C ALA A 177 -6.51 4.96 8.77
N SER A 178 -5.70 3.96 9.12
CA SER A 178 -5.91 3.11 10.31
C SER A 178 -7.31 2.49 10.35
N ALA A 179 -7.91 2.26 9.18
CA ALA A 179 -9.24 1.71 9.00
C ALA A 179 -9.42 0.42 9.81
N THR A 180 -10.58 0.28 10.45
CA THR A 180 -10.97 -0.90 11.22
C THR A 180 -11.95 -1.78 10.46
N ASN A 181 -12.65 -1.22 9.48
CA ASN A 181 -13.35 -1.97 8.46
C ASN A 181 -12.34 -2.79 7.64
N PHE A 182 -12.75 -3.99 7.24
CA PHE A 182 -11.91 -4.91 6.44
C PHE A 182 -10.63 -5.37 7.15
N ALA A 183 -10.48 -5.11 8.45
CA ALA A 183 -9.31 -5.50 9.25
C ALA A 183 -9.49 -6.86 9.95
N GLN A 184 -10.57 -7.61 9.67
CA GLN A 184 -10.88 -8.85 10.39
C GLN A 184 -9.77 -9.90 10.25
N ASP A 185 -9.09 -9.91 9.11
CA ASP A 185 -8.08 -10.91 8.78
C ASP A 185 -6.67 -10.53 9.28
N LEU A 186 -6.41 -9.27 9.68
CA LEU A 186 -5.08 -8.84 10.11
C LEU A 186 -4.58 -9.61 11.35
N ALA A 187 -5.47 -9.89 12.30
CA ALA A 187 -5.11 -10.61 13.52
C ALA A 187 -4.78 -12.09 13.24
N SER A 188 -5.55 -12.75 12.37
CA SER A 188 -5.37 -14.17 12.04
C SER A 188 -4.24 -14.42 11.05
N LEU A 189 -3.92 -13.44 10.19
CA LEU A 189 -2.94 -13.57 9.11
C LEU A 189 -1.58 -12.91 9.44
N SER A 190 -1.31 -12.69 10.73
CA SER A 190 -0.04 -12.12 11.22
C SER A 190 0.28 -10.69 10.72
N GLY A 191 -0.75 -9.90 10.43
CA GLY A 191 -0.65 -8.55 9.88
C GLY A 191 -0.62 -8.54 8.36
N ALA A 192 -0.12 -7.45 7.77
CA ALA A 192 0.00 -7.31 6.32
C ALA A 192 1.25 -6.50 5.94
N ASN A 193 1.69 -6.67 4.69
CA ASN A 193 2.87 -6.05 4.15
C ASN A 193 2.62 -5.52 2.72
N VAL A 194 3.32 -4.44 2.38
CA VAL A 194 3.43 -3.93 1.01
C VAL A 194 4.88 -3.98 0.58
N PHE A 195 5.12 -4.63 -0.54
CA PHE A 195 6.40 -4.67 -1.21
C PHE A 195 6.30 -4.03 -2.60
N ILE A 196 7.42 -3.52 -3.08
CA ILE A 196 7.56 -3.03 -4.45
C ILE A 196 8.71 -3.74 -5.15
N ARG A 197 8.64 -3.79 -6.48
CA ARG A 197 9.77 -4.16 -7.32
C ARG A 197 9.71 -3.52 -8.69
N LYS A 198 10.82 -3.63 -9.40
CA LYS A 198 10.93 -3.33 -10.82
C LYS A 198 11.18 -4.64 -11.58
N LYS A 199 10.15 -5.18 -12.22
CA LYS A 199 10.22 -6.44 -12.99
C LYS A 199 10.72 -6.20 -14.41
N HIS A 200 10.35 -5.08 -15.03
CA HIS A 200 10.72 -4.73 -16.40
C HIS A 200 11.60 -3.48 -16.45
N GLY A 201 12.72 -3.55 -17.18
CA GLY A 201 13.65 -2.44 -17.35
C GLY A 201 14.81 -2.45 -16.34
N ALA A 202 15.47 -1.29 -16.16
CA ALA A 202 16.57 -1.15 -15.22
C ALA A 202 16.12 -1.38 -13.76
N ALA A 203 17.02 -1.88 -12.91
CA ALA A 203 16.72 -2.21 -11.51
C ALA A 203 16.19 -1.00 -10.70
N LEU A 204 15.53 -1.32 -9.57
CA LEU A 204 15.06 -0.34 -8.58
C LEU A 204 16.14 0.71 -8.30
N SER A 205 15.83 1.95 -8.65
CA SER A 205 16.74 3.10 -8.53
C SER A 205 15.91 4.36 -8.25
N MET A 206 16.58 5.38 -7.70
CA MET A 206 15.97 6.69 -7.49
C MET A 206 15.82 7.43 -8.82
N THR A 207 14.85 8.34 -8.88
CA THR A 207 14.68 9.27 -10.01
C THR A 207 15.90 10.20 -10.17
N PRO A 208 16.42 10.42 -11.40
CA PRO A 208 17.63 11.23 -11.64
C PRO A 208 17.52 12.69 -11.16
N SER A 209 16.30 13.25 -11.11
CA SER A 209 16.04 14.64 -10.70
C SER A 209 16.20 14.91 -9.20
N GLN A 210 16.55 13.88 -8.39
CA GLN A 210 16.68 13.98 -6.93
C GLN A 210 17.99 13.38 -6.40
N ILE A 211 18.97 13.04 -7.26
CA ILE A 211 20.32 12.70 -6.80
C ILE A 211 20.90 13.99 -6.18
N PRO A 212 21.17 14.06 -4.86
CA PRO A 212 21.80 15.25 -4.28
C PRO A 212 23.15 15.46 -5.00
N PRO A 213 23.51 16.72 -5.34
CA PRO A 213 24.78 16.99 -5.99
C PRO A 213 25.91 16.38 -5.16
N PRO A 214 26.93 15.78 -5.81
CA PRO A 214 28.07 15.21 -5.10
C PRO A 214 28.70 16.29 -4.20
N VAL A 215 28.97 15.89 -2.95
CA VAL A 215 29.53 16.73 -1.89
C VAL A 215 30.91 17.25 -2.27
#